data_AF-A0A9D6SFK0-F1
#
_entry.id   AF-A0A9D6SFK0-F1
#
_cell.length_a   1.000
_cell.length_b   1.000
_cell.length_c   1.000
_cell.angle_alpha   90.00
_cell.angle_beta   90.00
_cell.angle_gamma   90.00
#
_symmetry.space_group_name_H-M   'P 1'
#
loop_
_entity.id
_entity.type
_entity.pdbx_description
1 polymer ?
#
loop_
_entity_poly.entity_id
_entity_poly.type
_entity_poly.pdbx_seq_one_letter_code
_entity_poly.pdbx_strand_id
1 'polypeptide(L)'
;MSEATVHAHQAGSRKLFLYVWFWLLALTGVEVYLSYVQLGVKLMLTLLMGLSIVKATLIISYFMHLRFERRSLVLTLMPAMVFVIVLLFLFFPDSLRLLHMRPQ
;
A
#
# COMPACT_ATOMS: atom_id res chain seq x y z
N MET A 1 26.06 -6.38 30.32
CA MET A 1 25.61 -7.43 29.37
C MET A 1 24.12 -7.30 28.98
N SER A 2 23.51 -6.10 29.08
CA SER A 2 22.07 -5.87 28.82
C SER A 2 21.79 -5.09 27.52
N GLU A 3 22.78 -4.40 26.94
CA GLU A 3 22.60 -3.61 25.70
C GLU A 3 22.61 -4.45 24.41
N ALA A 4 23.32 -5.57 24.37
CA ALA A 4 23.45 -6.39 23.16
C ALA A 4 22.13 -7.09 22.76
N THR A 5 21.26 -7.41 23.71
CA THR A 5 19.98 -8.10 23.46
C THR A 5 18.92 -7.16 22.87
N VAL A 6 18.92 -5.88 23.25
CA VAL A 6 17.99 -4.86 22.72
C VAL A 6 18.29 -4.57 21.25
N HIS A 7 19.56 -4.53 20.85
CA HIS A 7 19.97 -4.29 19.46
C HIS A 7 19.64 -5.46 18.52
N ALA A 8 19.77 -6.71 18.99
CA ALA A 8 19.42 -7.90 18.22
C ALA A 8 17.91 -7.94 17.91
N HIS A 9 17.06 -7.59 18.89
CA HIS A 9 15.61 -7.53 18.68
C HIS A 9 15.22 -6.40 17.71
N GLN A 10 15.85 -5.22 17.78
CA GLN A 10 15.62 -4.11 16.82
C GLN A 10 16.05 -4.44 15.38
N ALA A 11 17.03 -5.33 15.17
CA ALA A 11 17.49 -5.70 13.84
C ALA A 11 16.47 -6.54 13.05
N GLY A 12 15.71 -7.41 13.72
CA GLY A 12 14.68 -8.25 13.08
C GLY A 12 13.55 -7.44 12.42
N SER A 13 13.07 -6.38 13.07
CA SER A 13 12.00 -5.53 12.51
C SER A 13 12.42 -4.74 11.29
N ARG A 14 13.66 -4.23 11.30
CA ARG A 14 14.16 -3.37 10.22
C ARG A 14 14.26 -4.15 8.92
N LYS A 15 14.69 -5.41 8.99
CA LYS A 15 14.74 -6.31 7.83
C LYS A 15 13.36 -6.54 7.22
N LEU A 16 12.35 -6.78 8.06
CA LEU A 16 10.96 -6.98 7.62
C LEU A 16 10.38 -5.72 6.97
N PHE A 17 10.61 -4.54 7.54
CA PHE A 17 10.17 -3.27 6.95
C PHE A 17 10.83 -3.01 5.59
N LEU A 18 12.15 -3.22 5.49
CA LEU A 18 12.89 -3.05 4.24
C LEU A 18 12.44 -4.03 3.16
N TYR A 19 12.09 -5.27 3.53
CA TYR A 19 11.57 -6.28 2.61
C TYR A 19 10.23 -5.84 1.98
N VAL A 20 9.29 -5.38 2.81
CA VAL A 20 7.99 -4.88 2.32
C VAL A 20 8.15 -3.61 1.51
N TRP A 21 9.01 -2.69 1.96
CA TRP A 21 9.32 -1.47 1.22
C TRP A 21 9.85 -1.80 -0.19
N PHE A 22 10.78 -2.75 -0.30
CA PHE A 22 11.33 -3.16 -1.59
C PHE A 22 10.26 -3.78 -2.50
N TRP A 23 9.38 -4.61 -1.95
CA TRP A 23 8.30 -5.23 -2.72
C TRP A 23 7.24 -4.21 -3.20
N LEU A 24 6.88 -3.24 -2.34
CA LEU A 24 5.98 -2.14 -2.71
C LEU A 24 6.60 -1.26 -3.80
N LEU A 25 7.89 -0.99 -3.71
CA LEU A 25 8.63 -0.23 -4.71
C LEU A 25 8.68 -1.00 -6.04
N ALA A 26 8.96 -2.30 -6.02
CA ALA A 26 8.96 -3.15 -7.21
C ALA A 26 7.58 -3.18 -7.89
N LEU A 27 6.50 -3.40 -7.13
CA LEU A 27 5.13 -3.36 -7.64
C LEU A 27 4.79 -2.01 -8.27
N THR A 28 5.25 -0.91 -7.67
CA THR A 28 5.04 0.44 -8.21
C THR A 28 5.84 0.69 -9.49
N GLY A 29 7.09 0.22 -9.55
CA GLY A 29 7.89 0.29 -10.77
C GLY A 29 7.26 -0.47 -11.93
N VAL A 30 6.72 -1.67 -11.67
CA VAL A 30 5.98 -2.45 -12.66
C VAL A 30 4.74 -1.70 -13.14
N GLU A 31 3.96 -1.12 -12.22
CA GLU A 31 2.76 -0.35 -12.55
C GLU A 31 3.08 0.86 -13.45
N VAL A 32 4.13 1.62 -13.12
CA VAL A 32 4.59 2.76 -13.91
C VAL A 32 5.06 2.31 -15.29
N TYR A 33 5.86 1.25 -15.36
CA TYR A 33 6.33 0.70 -16.63
C TYR A 33 5.17 0.27 -17.53
N LEU A 34 4.18 -0.44 -16.96
CA LEU A 34 3.00 -0.90 -17.67
C LEU A 34 2.12 0.27 -18.14
N SER A 35 2.06 1.34 -17.35
CA SER A 35 1.39 2.59 -17.73
C SER A 35 2.09 3.31 -18.89
N TYR A 36 3.43 3.29 -18.94
CA TYR A 36 4.21 3.85 -20.04
C TYR A 36 4.01 3.11 -21.38
N VAL A 37 3.78 1.80 -21.34
CA VAL A 37 3.52 0.99 -22.54
C VAL A 37 2.16 1.32 -23.17
N GLN A 38 1.30 2.12 -22.50
CA GLN A 38 0.01 2.59 -23.00
C GLN A 38 -0.81 1.47 -23.66
N LEU A 39 -1.02 0.39 -22.91
CA LEU A 39 -1.95 -0.66 -23.28
C LEU A 39 -3.37 -0.07 -23.31
N GLY A 40 -4.26 -0.64 -24.14
CA GLY A 40 -5.63 -0.16 -24.29
C GLY A 40 -6.30 0.11 -22.93
N VAL A 41 -7.02 1.24 -22.84
CA VAL A 41 -7.52 1.85 -21.58
C VAL A 41 -8.16 0.82 -20.62
N LYS A 42 -8.94 -0.13 -21.14
CA LYS A 42 -9.57 -1.18 -20.32
C LYS A 42 -8.55 -2.09 -19.64
N LEU A 43 -7.56 -2.59 -20.39
CA LEU A 43 -6.50 -3.45 -19.84
C LEU A 43 -5.63 -2.70 -18.85
N MET A 44 -5.29 -1.44 -19.16
CA MET A 44 -4.55 -0.59 -18.24
C MET A 44 -5.26 -0.47 -16.89
N LEU A 45 -6.55 -0.10 -16.89
CA LEU A 45 -7.33 0.03 -15.65
C LEU A 45 -7.42 -1.28 -14.86
N THR A 46 -7.66 -2.41 -15.54
CA THR A 46 -7.71 -3.72 -14.87
C THR A 46 -6.38 -4.09 -14.23
N LEU A 47 -5.26 -3.84 -14.92
CA LEU A 47 -3.93 -4.16 -14.41
C LEU A 47 -3.58 -3.26 -13.22
N LEU A 48 -3.77 -1.94 -13.33
CA LEU A 48 -3.52 -1.00 -12.24
C LEU A 48 -4.38 -1.33 -11.00
N MET A 49 -5.65 -1.66 -11.20
CA MET A 49 -6.54 -2.09 -10.11
C MET A 49 -6.06 -3.39 -9.46
N GLY A 50 -5.64 -4.39 -10.26
CA GLY A 50 -5.09 -5.64 -9.77
C GLY A 50 -3.79 -5.44 -8.97
N LEU A 51 -2.85 -4.66 -9.50
CA LEU A 51 -1.60 -4.28 -8.82
C LEU A 51 -1.86 -3.55 -7.49
N SER A 52 -2.87 -2.69 -7.45
CA SER A 52 -3.29 -2.00 -6.22
C SER A 52 -3.80 -2.98 -5.15
N ILE A 53 -4.62 -3.97 -5.54
CA ILE A 53 -5.08 -5.03 -4.62
C ILE A 53 -3.89 -5.85 -4.09
N VAL A 54 -2.91 -6.19 -4.94
CA VAL A 54 -1.70 -6.91 -4.50
C VAL A 54 -0.90 -6.09 -3.49
N LYS A 55 -0.73 -4.78 -3.70
CA LYS A 55 -0.09 -3.90 -2.71
C LYS A 55 -0.88 -3.89 -1.39
N ALA A 56 -2.20 -3.76 -1.44
CA ALA A 56 -3.06 -3.74 -0.26
C ALA A 56 -2.99 -5.05 0.53
N THR A 57 -3.06 -6.19 -0.15
CA THR A 57 -2.92 -7.52 0.48
C THR A 57 -1.55 -7.67 1.12
N LEU A 58 -0.45 -7.29 0.45
CA LEU A 58 0.90 -7.32 1.03
C LEU A 58 1.01 -6.50 2.33
N ILE A 59 0.43 -5.29 2.33
CA ILE A 59 0.39 -4.43 3.51
C ILE A 59 -0.40 -5.13 4.62
N ILE A 60 -1.60 -5.65 4.33
CA ILE A 60 -2.45 -6.37 5.30
C ILE A 60 -1.75 -7.61 5.85
N SER A 61 -1.14 -8.44 4.99
CA SER A 61 -0.40 -9.65 5.37
C SER A 61 0.77 -9.30 6.29
N TYR A 62 1.53 -8.25 5.94
CA TYR A 62 2.61 -7.74 6.78
C TYR A 62 2.10 -7.32 8.15
N PHE A 63 1.02 -6.55 8.19
CA PHE A 63 0.42 -6.13 9.45
C PHE A 63 -0.13 -7.29 10.27
N MET A 64 -0.79 -8.25 9.65
CA MET A 64 -1.40 -9.39 10.33
C MET A 64 -0.33 -10.32 10.93
N HIS A 65 0.82 -10.45 10.25
CA HIS A 65 1.95 -11.25 10.73
C HIS A 65 2.83 -10.48 11.75
N LEU A 66 3.09 -9.18 11.56
CA LEU A 66 3.81 -8.34 12.55
C LEU A 66 2.98 -7.98 13.80
N ARG A 67 1.65 -8.09 13.73
CA ARG A 67 0.73 -7.83 14.87
C ARG A 67 1.06 -8.66 16.10
N PHE A 68 1.69 -9.82 15.92
CA PHE A 68 2.11 -10.66 17.03
C PHE A 68 3.35 -10.13 17.78
N GLU A 69 4.13 -9.20 17.22
CA GLU A 69 5.41 -8.80 17.82
C GLU A 69 5.60 -7.29 18.04
N ARG A 70 4.96 -6.38 17.28
CA ARG A 70 5.16 -4.92 17.46
C ARG A 70 3.89 -4.06 17.40
N ARG A 71 3.37 -3.71 18.58
CA ARG A 71 2.25 -2.78 18.79
C ARG A 71 2.54 -1.34 18.33
N SER A 72 3.80 -0.90 18.34
CA SER A 72 4.17 0.50 18.06
C SER A 72 4.11 0.88 16.57
N LEU A 73 4.44 -0.04 15.64
CA LEU A 73 4.32 0.21 14.20
C LEU A 73 2.86 0.23 13.72
N VAL A 74 2.00 -0.51 14.42
CA VAL A 74 0.55 -0.48 14.17
C VAL A 74 -0.01 0.90 14.44
N LEU A 75 0.40 1.55 15.54
CA LEU A 75 -0.17 2.83 15.98
C LEU A 75 -0.01 3.97 14.95
N THR A 76 1.09 3.99 14.18
CA THR A 76 1.33 5.02 13.15
C THR A 76 0.77 4.65 11.79
N LEU A 77 0.69 3.36 11.45
CA LEU A 77 0.27 2.93 10.12
C LEU A 77 -1.25 2.60 10.04
N MET A 78 -1.91 2.29 11.16
CA MET A 78 -3.39 2.22 11.26
C MET A 78 -4.08 3.54 10.87
N PRO A 79 -3.71 4.71 11.43
CA PRO A 79 -4.36 5.96 11.07
C PRO A 79 -4.10 6.34 9.61
N ALA A 80 -2.92 6.03 9.06
CA ALA A 80 -2.64 6.22 7.63
C ALA A 80 -3.56 5.35 6.75
N MET A 81 -3.81 4.10 7.14
CA MET A 81 -4.71 3.20 6.39
C MET A 81 -6.17 3.64 6.47
N VAL A 82 -6.63 4.05 7.65
CA VAL A 82 -7.98 4.64 7.82
C VAL A 82 -8.13 5.90 6.97
N PHE A 83 -7.12 6.77 6.96
CA PHE A 83 -7.11 7.97 6.15
C PHE A 83 -7.21 7.67 4.64
N VAL A 84 -6.49 6.66 4.15
CA VAL A 84 -6.59 6.20 2.75
C VAL A 84 -7.99 5.67 2.43
N ILE A 85 -8.60 4.88 3.33
CA ILE A 85 -9.95 4.37 3.14
C ILE A 85 -10.96 5.53 3.08
N VAL A 86 -10.86 6.49 4.00
CA VAL A 86 -11.71 7.70 4.01
C VAL A 86 -11.56 8.49 2.72
N LEU A 87 -10.33 8.69 2.24
CA LEU A 87 -10.07 9.36 0.96
C LEU A 87 -10.70 8.61 -0.22
N LEU A 88 -10.61 7.28 -0.25
CA LEU A 88 -11.27 6.45 -1.27
C LEU A 88 -12.78 6.63 -1.26
N PHE A 89 -13.41 6.62 -0.08
CA PHE A 89 -14.84 6.84 0.09
C PHE A 89 -15.28 8.27 -0.27
N LEU A 90 -14.43 9.27 -0.10
CA LEU A 90 -14.71 10.65 -0.53
C LEU A 90 -14.46 10.85 -2.03
N PHE A 91 -13.48 10.17 -2.61
CA PHE A 91 -13.14 10.29 -4.03
C PHE A 91 -14.15 9.57 -4.93
N PHE A 92 -14.71 8.45 -4.47
CA PHE A 92 -15.72 7.68 -5.19
C PHE A 92 -16.97 8.49 -5.58
N PRO A 93 -17.63 9.26 -4.68
CA PRO A 93 -18.75 10.12 -5.04
C PRO A 93 -18.32 11.33 -5.87
N ASP A 94 -17.08 11.81 -5.74
CA ASP A 94 -16.58 12.95 -6.51
C ASP A 94 -16.38 12.61 -7.99
N SER A 95 -15.79 11.43 -8.28
CA SER A 95 -15.69 10.91 -9.65
C SER A 95 -17.04 10.66 -10.31
N LEU A 96 -18.05 10.20 -9.55
CA LEU A 96 -19.42 10.05 -10.04
C LEU A 96 -20.09 11.39 -10.35
N ARG A 97 -19.75 12.44 -9.59
CA ARG A 97 -20.27 13.79 -9.79
C ARG A 97 -19.68 14.47 -11.03
N LEU A 98 -18.40 14.23 -11.31
CA LEU A 98 -17.73 14.70 -12.53
C LEU A 98 -18.30 14.08 -13.81
N LEU A 99 -18.85 12.87 -13.73
CA LEU A 99 -19.49 12.19 -14.87
C LEU A 99 -20.87 12.79 -15.23
N HIS A 100 -21.53 13.43 -14.25
CA HIS A 100 -22.80 14.15 -14.43
C HIS A 100 -22.63 15.60 -14.91
N MET A 101 -21.41 16.16 -14.87
CA MET A 101 -21.10 17.53 -15.30
C MET A 101 -20.39 17.58 -16.66
N ARG A 102 -20.63 16.62 -17.56
CA ARG A 102 -20.35 16.82 -18.99
C ARG A 102 -21.51 17.60 -19.61
N PRO A 103 -21.41 18.93 -19.85
CA PRO A 103 -22.27 19.56 -20.82
C PRO A 103 -22.01 18.90 -22.17
N GLN A 104 -23.09 18.50 -22.86
CA GLN A 104 -23.04 18.15 -24.28
C GLN A 104 -22.73 19.39 -25.12
#